data_AF-A0A2T1FMT1-F1
#
_entry.id   AF-A0A2T1FMT1-F1
#
_cell.length_a   1.000
_cell.length_b   1.000
_cell.length_c   1.000
_cell.angle_alpha   90.00
_cell.angle_beta   90.00
_cell.angle_gamma   90.00
#
_symmetry.space_group_name_H-M   'P 1'
#
loop_
_entity.id
_entity.type
_entity.pdbx_description
1 polymer ?
#
loop_
_entity_poly.entity_id
_entity_poly.type
_entity_poly.pdbx_seq_one_letter_code
_entity_poly.pdbx_strand_id
1 'polypeptide(L)' 'TDSRSKFIGCVGEVSYRIMGDVNPVAIKQINALADFALYSGVGRKTPMGMGMTRRLPNF' A
#
# COMPACT_ATOMS: atom_id res chain seq x y z
N THR A 1 7.22 21.39 23.49
CA THR A 1 6.22 20.97 22.49
C THR A 1 6.22 19.44 22.47
N ASP A 2 5.15 18.80 22.94
CA ASP A 2 5.13 17.35 23.20
C ASP A 2 5.26 16.53 21.89
N SER A 3 6.35 15.77 21.78
CA SER A 3 6.68 14.95 20.62
C SER A 3 5.87 13.65 20.52
N ARG A 4 5.03 13.32 21.50
CA ARG A 4 4.25 12.06 21.56
C ARG A 4 3.16 11.93 20.50
N SER A 5 2.80 12.99 19.78
CA SER A 5 1.76 12.98 18.74
C SER A 5 2.30 12.80 17.30
N LYS A 6 3.62 12.69 17.13
CA LYS A 6 4.22 12.53 15.79
C LYS A 6 4.09 11.09 15.32
N PHE A 7 3.42 10.89 14.20
CA PHE A 7 3.36 9.61 13.48
C PHE A 7 4.43 9.63 12.40
N ILE A 8 5.42 8.75 12.50
CA ILE A 8 6.47 8.57 11.48
C ILE A 8 5.99 7.49 10.52
N GLY A 9 5.94 7.82 9.23
CA GLY A 9 5.56 6.89 8.15
C GLY A 9 6.69 6.68 7.16
N CYS A 10 6.45 5.82 6.15
CA CYS A 10 7.35 5.62 5.03
C CYS A 10 6.84 6.34 3.77
N VAL A 11 7.77 6.82 2.93
CA VAL A 11 7.50 7.40 1.62
C VAL A 11 8.56 6.86 0.66
N GLY A 12 8.12 6.37 -0.49
CA GLY A 12 9.01 5.80 -1.50
C GLY A 12 8.32 4.72 -2.31
N GLU A 13 9.11 4.00 -3.09
CA GLU A 13 8.66 2.88 -3.90
C GLU A 13 8.94 1.56 -3.20
N VAL A 14 7.96 0.67 -3.19
CA VAL A 14 8.08 -0.67 -2.59
C VAL A 14 7.64 -1.70 -3.61
N SER A 15 8.51 -2.68 -3.87
CA SER A 15 8.23 -3.80 -4.76
C SER A 15 7.97 -5.06 -3.95
N TYR A 16 6.85 -5.74 -4.22
CA TYR A 16 6.50 -7.02 -3.61
C TYR A 16 6.65 -8.14 -4.63
N ARG A 17 7.24 -9.26 -4.21
CA ARG A 17 7.40 -10.46 -5.05
C ARG A 17 6.66 -11.63 -4.40
N ILE A 18 5.83 -12.29 -5.19
CA ILE A 18 5.15 -13.52 -4.77
C ILE A 18 6.15 -14.68 -4.93
N MET A 19 6.34 -15.46 -3.88
CA MET A 19 7.28 -16.59 -3.84
C MET A 19 6.51 -17.91 -3.87
N GLY A 20 7.05 -18.91 -4.57
CA GLY A 20 6.45 -20.25 -4.65
C GLY A 20 5.28 -20.34 -5.64
N ASP A 21 4.55 -21.46 -5.56
CA ASP A 21 3.40 -21.73 -6.42
C ASP A 21 2.14 -21.11 -5.80
N VAL A 22 1.52 -20.15 -6.50
CA VAL A 22 0.38 -19.39 -5.97
C VAL A 22 -0.80 -19.50 -6.91
N ASN A 23 -1.96 -19.78 -6.32
CA ASN A 23 -3.22 -19.86 -7.05
C ASN A 23 -3.46 -18.58 -7.86
N PRO A 24 -3.78 -18.67 -9.17
CA PRO A 24 -4.07 -17.52 -10.03
C PRO A 24 -5.14 -16.57 -9.47
N VAL A 25 -6.09 -17.07 -8.67
CA VAL A 25 -7.12 -16.26 -8.01
C VAL A 25 -6.49 -15.31 -6.98
N ALA A 26 -5.52 -15.78 -6.20
CA ALA A 26 -4.82 -14.96 -5.21
C ALA A 26 -4.02 -13.83 -5.89
N ILE A 27 -3.40 -14.11 -7.04
CA ILE A 27 -2.69 -13.09 -7.84
C ILE A 27 -3.68 -11.99 -8.28
N LYS A 28 -4.86 -12.37 -8.77
CA LYS A 28 -5.91 -11.40 -9.15
C LYS A 28 -6.39 -10.57 -7.97
N GLN A 29 -6.55 -11.18 -6.80
CA GLN A 29 -6.96 -10.49 -5.57
C GLN A 29 -5.90 -9.48 -5.11
N ILE A 30 -4.61 -9.86 -5.14
CA ILE A 30 -3.51 -8.95 -4.79
C ILE A 30 -3.47 -7.75 -5.75
N ASN A 31 -3.62 -8.00 -7.05
CA ASN A 31 -3.69 -6.94 -8.05
C ASN A 31 -4.89 -6.00 -7.80
N ALA A 32 -6.07 -6.56 -7.52
CA ALA A 32 -7.25 -5.77 -7.20
C ALA A 32 -7.08 -4.90 -5.94
N LEU A 33 -6.42 -5.43 -4.90
CA LEU A 33 -6.08 -4.66 -3.70
C LEU A 33 -5.09 -3.53 -4.01
N ALA A 34 -4.09 -3.78 -4.85
CA ALA A 34 -3.12 -2.76 -5.27
C ALA A 34 -3.79 -1.63 -6.06
N ASP A 35 -4.77 -1.96 -6.90
CA ASP A 35 -5.53 -0.96 -7.67
C ASP A 35 -6.51 -0.19 -6.74
N PHE A 36 -7.10 -0.86 -5.75
CA PHE A 36 -7.98 -0.25 -4.75
C PHE A 36 -7.26 0.69 -3.77
N ALA A 37 -5.96 0.46 -3.53
CA ALA A 37 -5.15 1.26 -2.61
C ALA A 37 -5.06 2.75 -3.01
N LEU A 38 -5.22 3.06 -4.30
CA LEU A 38 -5.33 4.44 -4.80
C LEU A 38 -6.49 5.22 -4.18
N TYR A 39 -7.60 4.52 -3.89
CA TYR A 39 -8.83 5.14 -3.41
C TYR A 39 -8.98 5.07 -1.89
N SER A 40 -8.57 3.95 -1.29
CA SER A 40 -8.72 3.70 0.15
C SER A 40 -7.56 4.25 0.98
N GLY A 41 -6.38 4.40 0.37
CA GLY A 41 -5.12 4.51 1.10
C GLY A 41 -4.79 3.23 1.87
N VAL A 42 -3.61 3.19 2.50
CA VAL A 42 -3.09 2.01 3.19
C VAL A 42 -2.74 2.37 4.64
N GLY A 43 -3.20 1.56 5.58
CA GLY A 43 -2.86 1.70 7.00
C GLY A 43 -3.80 2.62 7.77
N ARG A 44 -3.26 3.45 8.67
CA ARG A 44 -4.03 4.27 9.61
C ARG A 44 -4.03 5.74 9.18
N LYS A 45 -5.13 6.45 9.49
CA LYS A 45 -5.30 7.89 9.25
C LYS A 45 -5.31 8.29 7.76
N THR A 46 -5.83 7.40 6.91
CA THR A 46 -6.07 7.71 5.50
C THR A 46 -7.02 8.92 5.29
N PRO A 47 -8.03 9.20 6.15
CA PRO A 47 -8.83 10.43 6.02
C PRO A 47 -8.01 11.72 6.21
N MET A 48 -6.85 11.63 6.87
CA MET A 48 -5.94 12.76 7.10
C MET A 48 -4.79 12.79 6.08
N GLY A 49 -4.85 11.97 5.01
CA GLY A 49 -3.86 11.93 3.94
C GLY A 49 -2.65 11.03 4.18
N MET A 50 -2.60 10.27 5.28
CA MET A 50 -1.52 9.28 5.49
C MET A 50 -1.76 8.01 4.67
N GLY A 51 -0.68 7.38 4.20
CA GLY A 51 -0.79 6.09 3.51
C GLY A 51 -1.37 6.17 2.10
N MET A 52 -1.34 7.35 1.47
CA MET A 52 -1.67 7.52 0.06
C MET A 52 -0.68 6.73 -0.78
N THR A 53 -1.17 5.70 -1.47
CA THR A 53 -0.34 4.84 -2.32
C THR A 53 -1.05 4.61 -3.64
N ARG A 54 -0.29 4.22 -4.67
CA ARG A 54 -0.85 3.80 -5.95
C ARG A 54 0.01 2.68 -6.48
N ARG A 55 -0.60 1.78 -7.25
CA ARG A 55 0.16 0.80 -8.01
C ARG A 55 0.96 1.53 -9.11
N LEU A 56 2.25 1.22 -9.19
CA LEU A 56 3.09 1.70 -10.27
C LEU A 56 3.10 0.65 -11.39
N PRO A 57 2.87 1.03 -12.65
CA PRO A 57 3.14 0.16 -13.78
C PRO A 57 4.67 0.09 -13.94
N ASN A 58 5.25 -1.08 -13.69
CA ASN A 58 6.67 -1.29 -14.01
C ASN A 58 6.79 -1.50 -15.54
N PHE A 59 7.71 -0.77 -16.17
CA PHE A 59 8.18 -0.99 -17.54
C PHE A 59 9.23 -2.10 -17.58
#